data_AF-A0A1F5GE61-F1
#
_entry.id   AF-A0A1F5GE61-F1
#
_cell.length_a   1.000
_cell.length_b   1.000
_cell.length_c   1.000
_cell.angle_alpha   90.00
_cell.angle_beta   90.00
_cell.angle_gamma   90.00
#
_symmetry.space_group_name_H-M   'P 1'
#
loop_
_entity.id
_entity.type
_entity.pdbx_description
1 polymer ?
#
loop_
_entity_poly.entity_id
_entity_poly.type
_entity_poly.pdbx_seq_one_letter_code
_entity_poly.pdbx_strand_id
1 'polypeptide(L)'
;MDQPALSVKRRIEKEVLEVIIDGLNSGDLTVESARQVAKEVLATLEKIDKHEESIAQFYKSLAQKYPVFNLLYTRINAEIVKSKELSAHRQALSAIDAGNIDEAHKIASMAINQSAHESNNA
;
A
#
# COMPACT_ATOMS: atom_id res chain seq x y z
N MET A 1 9.68 11.58 19.33
CA MET A 1 8.73 11.74 18.21
C MET A 1 8.47 10.35 17.70
N ASP A 2 7.30 9.77 18.00
CA ASP A 2 6.96 8.43 17.51
C ASP A 2 6.77 8.52 16.00
N GLN A 3 7.61 7.80 15.24
CA GLN A 3 7.37 7.62 13.82
C GLN A 3 5.94 7.07 13.66
N PRO A 4 5.08 7.71 12.84
CA PRO A 4 3.75 7.16 12.61
C PRO A 4 3.91 5.76 12.04
N ALA A 5 3.38 4.77 12.76
CA ALA A 5 3.39 3.39 12.31
C ALA A 5 2.81 3.32 10.90
N LEU A 6 3.55 2.70 9.96
CA LEU A 6 3.04 2.46 8.61
C LEU A 6 1.68 1.78 8.72
N SER A 7 0.69 2.27 7.96
CA SER A 7 -0.61 1.61 7.88
C SER A 7 -0.42 0.16 7.48
N VAL A 8 -1.26 -0.73 8.01
CA VAL A 8 -1.19 -2.18 7.73
C VAL A 8 -1.15 -2.43 6.21
N LYS A 9 -1.92 -1.65 5.44
CA LYS A 9 -1.90 -1.65 3.97
C LYS A 9 -0.51 -1.42 3.39
N ARG A 10 0.16 -0.33 3.78
CA ARG A 10 1.52 0.01 3.29
C ARG A 10 2.56 -1.03 3.72
N ARG A 11 2.39 -1.63 4.90
CA ARG A 11 3.25 -2.72 5.36
C ARG A 11 3.12 -3.96 4.49
N ILE A 12 1.89 -4.39 4.20
CA ILE A 12 1.63 -5.53 3.31
C ILE A 12 2.23 -5.28 1.92
N GLU A 13 1.98 -4.09 1.34
CA GLU A 13 2.53 -3.73 0.03
C GLU A 13 4.06 -3.85 -0.02
N LYS A 14 4.74 -3.31 1.00
CA LYS A 14 6.21 -3.31 1.09
C LYS A 14 6.77 -4.70 1.35
N GLU A 15 6.37 -5.33 2.45
CA GLU A 15 6.94 -6.59 2.92
C GLU A 15 6.75 -7.71 1.88
N VAL A 16 5.59 -7.75 1.22
CA VAL A 16 5.33 -8.76 0.17
C VAL A 16 6.14 -8.49 -1.09
N LEU A 17 6.25 -7.22 -1.51
CA LEU A 17 7.05 -6.89 -2.69
C LEU A 17 8.52 -7.24 -2.47
N GLU A 18 9.09 -6.94 -1.30
CA GLU A 18 10.48 -7.28 -0.97
C GLU A 18 10.71 -8.79 -1.08
N VAL A 19 9.82 -9.61 -0.52
CA VAL A 19 9.91 -11.07 -0.61
C VAL A 19 9.79 -11.59 -2.05
N ILE A 20 8.91 -11.00 -2.87
CA ILE A 20 8.79 -11.39 -4.29
C ILE A 20 10.09 -11.08 -5.05
N ILE A 21 10.65 -9.89 -4.84
CA ILE A 21 11.88 -9.45 -5.51
C ILE A 21 13.06 -10.32 -5.09
N ASP A 22 13.21 -10.62 -3.80
CA ASP A 22 14.27 -11.48 -3.29
C ASP A 22 14.13 -12.93 -3.79
N GLY A 23 12.90 -13.44 -3.85
CA GLY A 23 12.60 -14.76 -4.41
C GLY A 23 12.91 -14.87 -5.90
N LEU A 24 12.62 -13.82 -6.68
CA LEU A 24 12.97 -13.77 -8.11
C LEU A 24 14.48 -13.69 -8.31
N ASN A 25 15.20 -12.90 -7.52
CA ASN A 25 16.64 -12.73 -7.60
C ASN A 25 17.43 -14.00 -7.23
N SER A 26 16.94 -14.74 -6.23
CA SER A 26 17.53 -16.00 -5.77
C SER A 26 17.18 -17.20 -6.66
N GLY A 27 16.11 -17.08 -7.46
CA GLY A 27 15.56 -18.18 -8.25
C GLY A 27 14.61 -19.09 -7.47
N ASP A 28 14.33 -18.79 -6.20
CA ASP A 28 13.39 -19.54 -5.35
C ASP A 28 11.93 -19.32 -5.78
N LEU A 29 11.65 -18.22 -6.49
CA LEU A 29 10.33 -17.89 -7.02
C LEU A 29 10.39 -17.76 -8.55
N THR A 30 9.48 -18.43 -9.24
CA THR A 30 9.32 -18.25 -10.69
C THR A 30 8.52 -16.99 -10.99
N VAL A 31 8.67 -16.44 -12.21
CA VAL A 31 7.85 -15.31 -12.68
C VAL A 31 6.36 -15.63 -12.63
N GLU A 32 5.95 -16.86 -12.97
CA GLU A 32 4.55 -17.28 -12.91
C GLU A 32 4.01 -17.27 -11.48
N SER A 33 4.78 -17.82 -10.52
CA SER A 33 4.42 -17.81 -9.10
C SER A 33 4.38 -16.38 -8.55
N ALA A 34 5.33 -15.52 -8.91
CA ALA A 34 5.36 -14.11 -8.51
C ALA A 34 4.11 -13.36 -8.99
N ARG A 35 3.67 -13.61 -10.22
CA ARG A 35 2.43 -13.06 -10.78
C ARG A 35 1.21 -13.48 -9.97
N GLN A 36 1.10 -14.78 -9.67
CA GLN A 36 -0.01 -15.30 -8.90
C GLN A 36 -0.07 -14.68 -7.49
N VAL A 37 1.07 -14.57 -6.81
CA VAL A 37 1.17 -13.89 -5.51
C VAL A 37 0.78 -12.42 -5.62
N ALA A 38 1.34 -11.69 -6.59
CA ALA A 38 1.03 -10.27 -6.78
C ALA A 38 -0.47 -10.04 -7.01
N LYS A 39 -1.11 -10.90 -7.81
CA LYS A 39 -2.56 -10.86 -8.04
C LYS A 39 -3.38 -11.05 -6.77
N GLU A 40 -3.03 -12.04 -5.95
CA GLU A 40 -3.72 -12.32 -4.68
C GLU A 40 -3.57 -11.17 -3.67
N VAL A 41 -2.38 -10.57 -3.63
CA VAL A 41 -2.07 -9.41 -2.79
C VAL A 41 -2.89 -8.20 -3.24
N LEU A 42 -2.89 -7.88 -4.54
CA LEU A 42 -3.66 -6.77 -5.09
C LEU A 42 -5.16 -6.92 -4.80
N ALA A 43 -5.71 -8.13 -4.95
CA ALA A 43 -7.10 -8.41 -4.60
C ALA A 43 -7.39 -8.23 -3.10
N THR A 44 -6.44 -8.55 -2.23
CA THR A 44 -6.55 -8.33 -0.79
C THR A 44 -6.49 -6.84 -0.44
N LEU A 45 -5.58 -6.09 -1.06
CA LEU A 45 -5.48 -4.64 -0.89
C LEU A 45 -6.77 -3.93 -1.33
N GLU A 46 -7.41 -4.39 -2.40
CA GLU A 46 -8.71 -3.86 -2.84
C GLU A 46 -9.82 -4.10 -1.80
N LYS A 47 -9.82 -5.25 -1.12
CA LYS A 47 -10.77 -5.52 -0.02
C LYS A 47 -10.53 -4.58 1.16
N ILE A 48 -9.27 -4.28 1.47
CA ILE A 48 -8.91 -3.31 2.51
C ILE A 48 -9.41 -1.91 2.13
N ASP A 49 -9.17 -1.46 0.90
CA ASP A 49 -9.63 -0.15 0.41
C ASP A 49 -11.17 -0.01 0.54
N LYS A 50 -11.92 -1.05 0.16
CA LYS A 50 -13.39 -1.09 0.32
C LYS A 50 -13.84 -1.06 1.78
N HIS A 51 -13.07 -1.68 2.68
CA HIS A 51 -13.36 -1.62 4.11
C HIS A 51 -13.08 -0.24 4.69
N GLU A 52 -11.97 0.40 4.32
CA GLU A 52 -11.64 1.78 4.70
C GLU A 52 -12.74 2.75 4.22
N GLU A 53 -13.24 2.60 3.00
CA GLU A 53 -14.39 3.39 2.50
C GLU A 53 -15.64 3.22 3.36
N SER A 54 -15.92 2.01 3.83
CA SER A 54 -17.06 1.74 4.71
C SER A 54 -16.91 2.46 6.06
N ILE A 55 -15.69 2.53 6.59
CA ILE A 55 -15.37 3.29 7.82
C ILE A 55 -15.57 4.79 7.60
N ALA A 56 -15.10 5.35 6.49
CA ALA A 56 -15.33 6.76 6.15
C ALA A 56 -16.84 7.07 6.08
N GLN A 57 -17.61 6.18 5.46
CA GLN A 57 -19.05 6.32 5.32
C GLN A 57 -19.78 6.26 6.68
N PHE A 58 -19.33 5.39 7.60
CA PHE A 58 -19.83 5.37 8.97
C PHE A 58 -19.65 6.74 9.66
N TYR A 59 -18.43 7.29 9.63
CA TYR A 59 -18.17 8.60 10.24
C TYR A 59 -18.95 9.74 9.57
N LYS A 60 -19.11 9.68 8.25
CA LYS A 60 -19.97 10.61 7.51
C LYS A 60 -21.41 10.57 8.01
N SER A 61 -21.98 9.37 8.11
CA SER A 61 -23.35 9.19 8.61
C SER A 61 -23.51 9.62 10.07
N LEU A 62 -22.49 9.41 10.90
CA LEU A 62 -22.49 9.86 12.29
C LEU A 62 -22.47 11.39 12.37
N ALA A 63 -21.60 12.04 11.60
CA ALA A 63 -21.46 13.50 11.55
C ALA A 63 -22.72 14.20 10.99
N GLN A 64 -23.42 13.58 10.05
CA GLN A 64 -24.71 14.06 9.53
C GLN A 64 -25.81 14.10 10.60
N LYS A 65 -25.84 13.13 11.51
CA LYS A 65 -26.82 13.06 12.61
C LYS A 65 -26.40 13.94 13.80
N TYR A 66 -25.11 14.02 14.04
CA TYR A 66 -24.53 14.65 15.22
C TYR A 66 -23.34 15.54 14.79
N PRO A 67 -23.56 16.85 14.59
CA PRO A 67 -22.55 17.76 14.03
C PRO A 67 -21.23 17.83 14.82
N VAL A 68 -21.24 17.45 16.11
CA VAL A 68 -20.04 17.36 16.96
C VAL A 68 -18.95 16.44 16.38
N PHE A 69 -19.32 15.45 15.56
CA PHE A 69 -18.38 14.51 14.93
C PHE A 69 -17.80 15.01 13.59
N ASN A 70 -18.16 16.20 13.10
CA ASN A 70 -17.66 16.72 11.83
C ASN A 70 -16.12 16.76 11.76
N LEU A 71 -15.46 17.21 12.83
CA LEU A 71 -13.99 17.26 12.87
C LEU A 71 -13.36 15.87 12.80
N LEU A 72 -13.99 14.89 13.45
CA LEU A 72 -13.53 13.50 13.43
C LEU A 72 -13.70 12.89 12.04
N TYR A 73 -14.84 13.09 11.39
CA TYR A 73 -15.07 12.66 10.01
C TYR A 73 -14.02 13.26 9.05
N THR A 74 -13.77 14.57 9.12
CA THR A 74 -12.78 15.24 8.26
C THR A 74 -11.38 14.64 8.44
N ARG A 75 -10.96 14.36 9.68
CA ARG A 75 -9.65 13.76 9.96
C ARG A 75 -9.55 12.35 9.37
N ILE A 76 -10.50 11.47 9.66
CA ILE A 76 -10.50 10.09 9.17
C ILE A 76 -10.58 10.04 7.64
N ASN A 77 -11.43 10.87 7.03
CA ASN A 77 -11.53 10.94 5.58
C ASN A 77 -10.20 11.39 4.94
N ALA A 78 -9.50 12.36 5.55
CA ALA A 78 -8.18 12.78 5.07
C ALA A 78 -7.13 11.67 5.18
N GLU A 79 -7.14 10.88 6.26
CA GLU A 79 -6.25 9.73 6.44
C GLU A 79 -6.53 8.64 5.39
N ILE A 80 -7.80 8.32 5.15
CA ILE A 80 -8.21 7.33 4.13
C ILE A 80 -7.86 7.81 2.73
N VAL A 81 -8.10 9.08 2.38
CA VAL A 81 -7.72 9.64 1.08
C VAL A 81 -6.20 9.56 0.87
N LYS A 82 -5.41 9.94 1.88
CA LYS A 82 -3.94 9.79 1.83
C LYS A 82 -3.49 8.33 1.71
N SER A 83 -4.24 7.40 2.29
CA SER A 83 -3.95 5.97 2.17
C SER A 83 -4.25 5.42 0.77
N LYS A 84 -5.14 6.06 -0.01
CA LYS A 84 -5.52 5.66 -1.37
C LYS A 84 -4.52 6.09 -2.44
N GLU A 85 -3.61 7.00 -2.13
CA GLU A 85 -2.48 7.30 -3.00
C GLU A 85 -1.71 5.99 -3.26
N LEU A 86 -1.68 5.58 -4.53
CA LEU A 86 -0.98 4.38 -4.98
C LEU A 86 0.49 4.48 -4.57
N SER A 87 0.91 3.63 -3.65
CA SER A 87 2.31 3.55 -3.26
C SER A 87 3.14 2.98 -4.42
N ALA A 88 4.42 3.34 -4.48
CA ALA A 88 5.34 2.76 -5.43
C ALA A 88 5.40 1.22 -5.29
N HIS A 89 5.24 0.69 -4.07
CA HIS A 89 5.18 -0.76 -3.83
C HIS A 89 3.96 -1.39 -4.51
N ARG A 90 2.77 -0.76 -4.42
CA ARG A 90 1.56 -1.24 -5.10
C ARG A 90 1.68 -1.16 -6.62
N GLN A 91 2.33 -0.11 -7.14
CA GLN A 91 2.62 0.01 -8.58
C GLN A 91 3.56 -1.10 -9.06
N ALA A 92 4.60 -1.44 -8.30
CA ALA A 92 5.49 -2.55 -8.62
C ALA A 92 4.77 -3.91 -8.57
N LEU A 93 3.89 -4.15 -7.59
CA LEU A 93 3.03 -5.34 -7.55
C LEU A 93 2.12 -5.43 -8.79
N SER A 94 1.54 -4.32 -9.25
CA SER A 94 0.77 -4.29 -10.50
C SER A 94 1.62 -4.57 -11.74
N ALA A 95 2.86 -4.09 -11.79
CA ALA A 95 3.79 -4.41 -12.87
C ALA A 95 4.15 -5.91 -12.86
N ILE A 96 4.35 -6.51 -11.68
CA ILE A 96 4.57 -7.96 -11.53
C ILE A 96 3.38 -8.72 -12.08
N ASP A 97 2.14 -8.46 -11.64
CA ASP A 97 0.93 -9.14 -12.12
C ASP A 97 0.79 -9.07 -13.66
N ALA A 98 1.10 -7.92 -14.24
CA ALA A 98 1.13 -7.71 -15.69
C ALA A 98 2.24 -8.49 -16.43
N GLY A 99 3.21 -9.06 -15.71
CA GLY A 99 4.37 -9.77 -16.27
C GLY A 99 5.56 -8.86 -16.59
N ASN A 100 5.52 -7.59 -16.20
CA ASN A 100 6.55 -6.59 -16.48
C ASN A 100 7.57 -6.53 -15.33
N ILE A 101 8.38 -7.59 -15.20
CA ILE A 101 9.31 -7.76 -14.06
C ILE A 101 10.39 -6.66 -14.01
N ASP A 102 10.95 -6.27 -15.16
CA ASP A 102 11.96 -5.21 -15.21
C ASP A 102 11.44 -3.86 -14.70
N GLU A 103 10.20 -3.51 -15.07
CA GLU A 103 9.55 -2.28 -14.60
C GLU A 103 9.25 -2.37 -13.10
N ALA A 104 8.84 -3.54 -12.61
CA ALA A 104 8.62 -3.75 -11.19
C ALA A 104 9.90 -3.56 -10.36
N HIS A 105 11.03 -4.12 -10.81
CA HIS A 105 12.33 -3.93 -10.16
C HIS A 105 12.76 -2.47 -10.13
N LYS A 106 12.54 -1.75 -11.24
CA LYS A 106 12.86 -0.31 -11.33
C LYS A 106 12.04 0.50 -10.34
N ILE A 107 10.73 0.29 -10.29
CA ILE A 107 9.82 0.98 -9.35
C ILE A 107 10.20 0.66 -7.90
N ALA A 108 10.43 -0.63 -7.58
CA ALA A 108 10.83 -1.07 -6.25
C ALA A 108 12.15 -0.43 -5.81
N SER A 109 13.15 -0.42 -6.69
CA SER A 109 14.47 0.17 -6.41
C SER A 109 14.38 1.68 -6.18
N MET A 110 13.55 2.40 -6.93
CA MET A 110 13.30 3.83 -6.72
C MET A 110 12.64 4.09 -5.36
N ALA A 111 11.67 3.26 -4.97
CA ALA A 111 10.97 3.37 -3.69
C ALA A 111 11.90 3.11 -2.49
N ILE A 112 12.77 2.12 -2.59
CA ILE A 112 13.77 1.76 -1.57
C ILE A 112 14.82 2.89 -1.44
N ASN A 113 15.31 3.43 -2.56
CA ASN A 113 16.30 4.51 -2.53
C ASN A 113 15.74 5.84 -2.00
N GLN A 114 14.46 6.14 -2.26
CA GLN A 114 13.80 7.31 -1.67
C GLN A 114 13.64 7.18 -0.15
N SER A 115 13.24 6.00 0.34
CA SER A 115 13.08 5.75 1.77
C SER A 115 14.43 5.68 2.52
N ALA A 116 15.51 5.27 1.86
CA ALA A 116 16.88 5.35 2.40
C ALA A 116 17.40 6.80 2.51
N HIS A 117 17.05 7.67 1.56
CA HIS A 117 17.45 9.09 1.60
C HIS A 117 16.70 9.91 2.66
N GLU A 118 15.43 9.60 2.93
CA GLU A 118 14.66 10.25 4.00
C GLU A 118 15.18 9.88 5.40
N SER A 119 15.74 8.68 5.58
CA SER A 119 16.33 8.24 6.86
C SER A 119 17.69 8.85 7.17
N ASN A 120 18.40 9.41 6.17
CA ASN A 120 19.73 10.02 6.34
C ASN A 120 19.69 11.55 6.59
N ASN A 121 18.51 12.17 6.46
CA ASN A 121 18.30 13.60 6.69
C ASN A 121 17.44 13.90 7.94
N ALA A 122 17.26 12.90 8.82
CA ALA A 122 16.53 13.02 10.09
C ALA A 122 17.49 13.14 11.29
#